data_AF-A0ABD5FET9-F1
#
_entry.id   AF-A0ABD5FET9-F1
#
_cell.length_a   1.000
_cell.length_b   1.000
_cell.length_c   1.000
_cell.angle_alpha   90.00
_cell.angle_beta   90.00
_cell.angle_gamma   90.00
#
_symmetry.space_group_name_H-M   'P 1'
#
loop_
_entity.id
_entity.type
_entity.pdbx_description
1 polymer ?
#
loop_
_entity_poly.entity_id
_entity_poly.type
_entity_poly.pdbx_seq_one_letter_code
_entity_poly.pdbx_strand_id
1 'polypeptide(L)'
;MANLKELFPEFYQSKLDMKDLSSESENLLVLDTNYLLDIIQLPTTVSKKYIEALEKVKENIYIPYLVALEFNFKKSSLKKGKIKKIRKYKNEIEQSVVNINKKIDEIDLVDKEEKEIFTNELLTMTEDYLAELKKVIDSKVGSVSIKWTHFLRVFLKPIHSRVVS
;
A
#
# COMPACT_ATOMS: atom_id res chain seq x y z
N MET A 1 -22.39 40.24 29.67
CA MET A 1 -21.58 39.92 28.48
C MET A 1 -21.77 38.44 28.20
N ALA A 2 -22.18 38.06 26.99
CA ALA A 2 -22.40 36.65 26.65
C ALA A 2 -21.07 35.87 26.74
N ASN A 3 -21.10 34.67 27.31
CA ASN A 3 -19.90 33.86 27.50
C ASN A 3 -19.45 33.33 26.13
N LEU A 4 -18.17 33.53 25.79
CA LEU A 4 -17.60 33.09 24.51
C LEU A 4 -17.80 31.58 24.28
N LYS A 5 -17.85 30.80 25.36
CA LYS A 5 -18.11 29.36 25.34
C LYS A 5 -19.54 28.99 24.95
N GLU A 6 -20.51 29.84 25.26
CA GLU A 6 -21.92 29.66 24.88
C GLU A 6 -22.18 30.08 23.43
N LEU A 7 -21.42 31.07 22.93
CA LEU A 7 -21.53 31.55 21.56
C LEU A 7 -20.86 30.61 20.54
N PHE A 8 -19.87 29.83 20.97
CA PHE A 8 -19.04 28.99 20.10
C PHE A 8 -18.78 27.60 20.70
N PRO A 9 -19.82 26.85 21.11
CA PRO A 9 -19.66 25.58 21.83
C PRO A 9 -18.87 24.53 21.02
N GLU A 10 -18.88 24.59 19.68
CA GLU A 10 -18.17 23.64 18.83
C GLU A 10 -16.64 23.75 18.95
N PHE A 11 -16.11 24.91 19.35
CA PHE A 11 -14.67 25.11 19.57
C PHE A 11 -14.19 24.64 20.95
N TYR A 12 -15.13 24.33 21.85
CA TYR A 12 -14.86 23.91 23.21
C TYR A 12 -15.35 22.48 23.48
N GLN A 13 -15.34 21.64 22.45
CA GLN A 13 -15.65 20.22 22.57
C GLN A 13 -14.70 19.53 23.55
N SER A 14 -15.27 18.70 24.42
CA SER A 14 -14.49 17.79 25.26
C SER A 14 -13.67 16.85 24.39
N LYS A 15 -12.49 16.45 24.88
CA LYS A 15 -11.69 15.44 24.19
C LYS A 15 -12.52 14.16 24.04
N LEU A 16 -12.54 13.61 22.83
CA LEU A 16 -13.13 12.30 22.54
C LEU A 16 -12.46 11.22 23.41
N ASP A 17 -13.28 10.41 24.08
CA ASP A 17 -12.88 9.20 24.80
C ASP A 17 -13.27 7.95 23.97
N MET A 18 -12.65 6.81 24.24
CA MET A 18 -12.99 5.54 23.59
C MET A 18 -14.44 5.12 23.84
N LYS A 19 -15.04 5.56 24.95
CA LYS A 19 -16.46 5.33 25.26
C LYS A 19 -17.39 5.99 24.24
N ASP A 20 -16.96 7.13 23.68
CA ASP A 20 -17.69 7.88 22.65
C ASP A 20 -17.67 7.18 21.29
N LEU A 21 -16.89 6.11 21.14
CA LEU A 21 -16.81 5.28 19.93
C LEU A 21 -17.21 3.83 20.20
N SER A 22 -17.83 3.58 21.35
CA SER A 22 -18.37 2.27 21.69
C SER A 22 -19.68 2.02 20.93
N SER A 23 -20.06 0.76 20.77
CA SER A 23 -21.34 0.37 20.18
C SER A 23 -22.57 0.85 20.96
N GLU A 24 -22.40 1.33 22.19
CA GLU A 24 -23.45 1.95 23.01
C GLU A 24 -23.59 3.46 22.75
N SER A 25 -22.61 4.08 22.08
CA SER A 25 -22.63 5.50 21.72
C SER A 25 -23.38 5.73 20.41
N GLU A 26 -24.15 6.82 20.33
CA GLU A 26 -24.86 7.25 19.11
C GLU A 26 -23.96 7.99 18.11
N ASN A 27 -22.65 8.02 18.35
CA ASN A 27 -21.72 8.75 17.50
C ASN A 27 -21.44 8.02 16.19
N LEU A 28 -21.36 8.79 15.11
CA LEU A 28 -21.13 8.29 13.76
C LEU A 28 -19.82 8.84 13.20
N LEU A 29 -18.91 7.93 12.83
CA LEU A 29 -17.69 8.22 12.09
C LEU A 29 -17.98 8.12 10.59
N VAL A 30 -18.03 9.27 9.92
CA VAL A 30 -18.19 9.33 8.47
C VAL A 30 -16.81 9.38 7.81
N LEU A 31 -16.46 8.36 7.03
CA LEU A 31 -15.17 8.32 6.33
C LEU A 31 -15.27 9.01 4.97
N ASP A 32 -14.23 9.75 4.60
CA ASP A 32 -14.08 10.37 3.29
C ASP A 32 -13.27 9.49 2.33
N THR A 33 -13.21 9.88 1.05
CA THR A 33 -12.46 9.12 0.04
C THR A 33 -10.96 9.24 0.26
N ASN A 34 -10.45 10.41 0.63
CA ASN A 34 -9.01 10.66 0.71
C ASN A 34 -8.36 9.87 1.86
N TYR A 35 -9.00 9.83 3.02
CA TYR A 35 -8.61 9.01 4.16
C TYR A 35 -8.53 7.53 3.79
N LEU A 36 -9.53 7.01 3.08
CA LEU A 36 -9.51 5.63 2.57
C LEU A 36 -8.36 5.41 1.58
N LEU A 37 -8.11 6.36 0.68
CA LEU A 37 -7.01 6.29 -0.29
C LEU A 37 -5.63 6.37 0.40
N ASP A 38 -5.50 7.12 1.48
CA ASP A 38 -4.26 7.25 2.22
C ASP A 38 -3.93 5.96 2.96
N ILE A 39 -4.91 5.34 3.62
CA ILE A 39 -4.75 4.03 4.27
C ILE A 39 -4.21 3.00 3.28
N ILE A 40 -4.66 3.00 2.02
CA ILE A 40 -4.17 2.05 1.00
C ILE A 40 -2.77 2.39 0.44
N GLN A 41 -2.34 3.64 0.58
CA GLN A 41 -1.04 4.10 0.13
C GLN A 41 0.06 3.80 1.14
N LEU A 42 -0.27 3.73 2.43
CA LEU A 42 0.66 3.41 3.51
C LEU A 42 1.40 2.07 3.29
N PRO A 43 2.56 1.89 3.96
CA PRO A 43 3.22 0.59 4.05
C PRO A 43 2.27 -0.47 4.59
N THR A 44 2.37 -1.70 4.08
CA THR A 44 1.43 -2.79 4.38
C THR A 44 1.28 -3.06 5.88
N THR A 45 2.36 -2.94 6.65
CA THR A 45 2.37 -3.13 8.10
C THR A 45 1.55 -2.05 8.83
N VAL A 46 1.69 -0.80 8.41
CA VAL A 46 0.99 0.34 9.00
C VAL A 46 -0.48 0.29 8.63
N SER A 47 -0.79 0.09 7.35
CA SER A 47 -2.17 -0.01 6.88
C SER A 47 -2.95 -1.12 7.60
N LYS A 48 -2.31 -2.27 7.85
CA LYS A 48 -2.93 -3.37 8.61
C LYS A 48 -3.37 -2.92 10.01
N LYS A 49 -2.53 -2.17 10.72
CA LYS A 49 -2.87 -1.64 12.06
C LYS A 49 -4.05 -0.66 11.99
N TYR A 50 -4.11 0.18 10.96
CA TYR A 50 -5.24 1.08 10.75
C TYR A 50 -6.54 0.30 10.51
N ILE A 51 -6.50 -0.73 9.67
CA ILE A 51 -7.66 -1.58 9.38
C ILE A 51 -8.13 -2.29 10.65
N GLU A 52 -7.21 -2.89 11.41
CA GLU A 52 -7.50 -3.55 12.69
C GLU A 52 -8.11 -2.58 13.72
N ALA A 53 -7.71 -1.31 13.70
CA ALA A 53 -8.30 -0.28 14.56
C ALA A 53 -9.73 0.09 14.12
N LEU A 54 -9.96 0.28 12.82
CA LEU A 54 -11.29 0.56 12.26
C LEU A 54 -12.27 -0.60 12.50
N GLU A 55 -11.78 -1.85 12.49
CA GLU A 55 -12.62 -3.03 12.77
C GLU A 55 -13.19 -3.03 14.20
N LYS A 56 -12.49 -2.43 15.17
CA LYS A 56 -12.96 -2.35 16.56
C LYS A 56 -14.16 -1.41 16.74
N VAL A 57 -14.31 -0.43 15.86
CA VAL A 57 -15.36 0.60 15.93
C VAL A 57 -16.29 0.53 14.70
N LYS A 58 -16.32 -0.61 14.02
CA LYS A 58 -17.01 -0.78 12.73
C LYS A 58 -18.50 -0.46 12.76
N GLU A 59 -19.16 -0.64 13.91
CA GLU A 59 -20.59 -0.38 14.07
C GLU A 59 -20.92 1.12 14.02
N ASN A 60 -19.94 1.96 14.38
CA ASN A 60 -20.05 3.42 14.35
C ASN A 60 -19.52 4.02 13.04
N ILE A 61 -19.06 3.21 12.08
CA ILE A 61 -18.51 3.70 10.81
C ILE A 61 -19.58 3.75 9.73
N TYR A 62 -19.70 4.90 9.08
CA TYR A 62 -20.48 5.08 7.86
C TYR A 62 -19.59 5.53 6.70
N ILE A 63 -19.78 4.89 5.54
CA ILE A 63 -19.14 5.27 4.29
C ILE A 63 -20.24 5.64 3.31
N PRO A 64 -20.38 6.92 2.93
CA PRO A 64 -21.35 7.34 1.94
C PRO A 64 -21.14 6.59 0.60
N TYR A 65 -22.22 6.28 -0.10
CA TYR A 65 -22.15 5.54 -1.36
C TYR A 65 -21.25 6.24 -2.41
N LEU A 66 -21.36 7.57 -2.53
CA LEU A 66 -20.53 8.35 -3.43
C LEU A 66 -19.04 8.25 -3.08
N VAL A 67 -18.70 8.28 -1.78
CA VAL A 67 -17.34 8.10 -1.27
C VAL A 67 -16.80 6.72 -1.66
N ALA A 68 -17.61 5.66 -1.49
CA ALA A 68 -17.25 4.30 -1.84
C ALA A 68 -17.02 4.13 -3.35
N LEU A 69 -17.86 4.75 -4.19
CA LEU A 69 -17.69 4.76 -5.65
C LEU A 69 -16.39 5.45 -6.06
N GLU A 70 -16.16 6.66 -5.57
CA GLU A 70 -14.97 7.44 -5.89
C GLU A 70 -13.70 6.69 -5.49
N PHE A 71 -13.70 6.10 -4.29
CA PHE A 71 -12.63 5.25 -3.82
C PHE A 71 -12.42 4.02 -4.73
N ASN A 72 -13.51 3.38 -5.19
CA ASN A 72 -13.43 2.23 -6.09
C ASN A 72 -12.77 2.58 -7.43
N PHE A 73 -13.05 3.75 -7.99
CA PHE A 73 -12.41 4.20 -9.23
C PHE A 73 -10.93 4.55 -9.01
N LYS A 74 -10.63 5.33 -7.97
CA LYS A 74 -9.28 5.87 -7.69
C LYS A 74 -8.30 4.82 -7.16
N LYS A 75 -8.75 3.77 -6.44
CA LYS A 75 -7.83 2.75 -5.90
C LYS A 75 -7.04 2.01 -6.98
N SER A 76 -7.62 1.87 -8.18
CA SER A 76 -7.00 1.14 -9.29
C SER A 76 -5.77 1.86 -9.84
N SER A 77 -5.83 3.19 -9.96
CA SER A 77 -4.72 4.02 -10.46
C SER A 77 -3.57 4.06 -9.46
N LEU A 78 -3.85 4.11 -8.16
CA LEU A 78 -2.84 4.04 -7.10
C LEU A 78 -2.08 2.71 -7.09
N LYS A 79 -2.79 1.58 -7.28
CA LYS A 79 -2.15 0.27 -7.46
C LYS A 79 -1.23 0.25 -8.66
N LYS A 80 -1.68 0.79 -9.81
CA LYS A 80 -0.85 0.91 -11.02
C LYS A 80 0.40 1.75 -10.78
N GLY A 81 0.29 2.84 -9.99
CA GLY A 81 1.43 3.67 -9.60
C GLY A 81 2.49 2.91 -8.80
N LYS A 82 2.09 2.14 -7.77
CA LYS A 82 3.01 1.29 -6.98
C LYS A 82 3.70 0.23 -7.86
N ILE A 83 2.95 -0.43 -8.74
CA ILE A 83 3.49 -1.42 -9.68
C ILE A 83 4.49 -0.76 -10.66
N LYS A 84 4.18 0.44 -11.17
CA LYS A 84 5.09 1.18 -12.06
C LYS A 84 6.41 1.51 -11.36
N LYS A 85 6.38 1.91 -10.08
CA LYS A 85 7.60 2.15 -9.28
C LYS A 85 8.43 0.87 -9.11
N ILE A 86 7.79 -0.26 -8.78
CA ILE A 86 8.46 -1.56 -8.67
C ILE A 86 9.09 -1.98 -10.01
N ARG A 87 8.38 -1.81 -11.12
CA ARG A 87 8.91 -2.09 -12.47
C ARG A 87 10.08 -1.17 -12.82
N LYS A 88 10.01 0.12 -12.48
CA LYS A 88 11.13 1.05 -12.69
C LYS A 88 12.38 0.59 -11.94
N TYR A 89 12.22 0.22 -10.68
CA TYR A 89 13.31 -0.31 -9.86
C TYR A 89 13.90 -1.60 -10.43
N LYS A 90 13.04 -2.53 -10.88
CA LYS A 90 13.47 -3.75 -11.58
C LYS A 90 14.31 -3.41 -12.82
N ASN A 91 13.83 -2.50 -13.66
CA ASN A 91 14.55 -2.09 -14.87
C ASN A 91 15.90 -1.43 -14.54
N GLU A 92 15.98 -0.62 -13.48
CA GLU A 92 17.23 0.00 -13.02
C GLU A 92 18.27 -1.05 -12.58
N ILE A 93 17.84 -2.12 -11.91
CA ILE A 93 18.71 -3.26 -11.57
C ILE A 93 19.18 -3.99 -12.82
N GLU A 94 18.27 -4.33 -13.74
CA GLU A 94 18.60 -5.01 -14.99
C GLU A 94 19.63 -4.20 -15.82
N GLN A 95 19.49 -2.87 -15.88
CA GLN A 95 20.47 -2.01 -16.55
C GLN A 95 21.82 -1.97 -15.81
N SER A 96 21.82 -2.01 -14.48
CA SER A 96 23.05 -2.03 -13.69
C SER A 96 23.84 -3.32 -13.93
N VAL A 97 23.16 -4.46 -14.02
CA VAL A 97 23.74 -5.75 -14.42
C VAL A 97 24.38 -5.68 -15.81
N VAL A 98 23.65 -5.16 -16.80
CA VAL A 98 24.19 -5.01 -18.17
C VAL A 98 25.44 -4.11 -18.19
N ASN A 99 25.45 -3.04 -17.40
CA ASN A 99 26.61 -2.15 -17.29
C ASN A 99 27.81 -2.81 -16.60
N ILE A 100 27.57 -3.69 -15.62
CA ILE A 100 28.64 -4.48 -14.99
C ILE A 100 29.26 -5.43 -16.02
N ASN A 101 28.45 -6.15 -16.79
CA ASN A 101 28.92 -7.06 -17.84
C ASN A 101 29.82 -6.33 -18.85
N LYS A 102 29.38 -5.16 -19.34
CA LYS A 102 30.19 -4.35 -20.27
C LYS A 102 31.53 -3.94 -19.67
N LYS A 103 31.56 -3.56 -18.39
CA LYS A 103 32.80 -3.17 -17.70
C LYS A 103 33.75 -4.35 -17.52
N ILE A 104 33.24 -5.57 -17.34
CA ILE A 104 34.04 -6.80 -17.28
C ILE A 104 34.67 -7.08 -18.65
N ASP A 105 33.89 -6.92 -19.73
CA ASP A 105 34.39 -7.12 -21.11
C ASP A 105 35.55 -6.16 -21.45
N GLU A 106 35.52 -4.94 -20.91
CA GLU A 106 36.55 -3.90 -21.06
C GLU A 106 37.84 -4.17 -20.24
N ILE A 107 37.86 -5.15 -19.33
CA ILE A 107 39.08 -5.52 -18.59
C ILE A 107 40.04 -6.26 -19.54
N ASP A 108 41.24 -5.71 -19.72
CA ASP A 108 42.36 -6.43 -20.33
C ASP A 108 42.96 -7.40 -19.30
N LEU A 109 42.60 -8.68 -19.44
CA LEU A 109 43.22 -9.79 -18.73
C LEU A 109 44.33 -10.37 -19.59
N VAL A 110 45.44 -10.76 -18.95
CA VAL A 110 46.70 -11.14 -19.61
C VAL A 110 46.57 -12.46 -20.38
N ASP A 111 45.66 -13.35 -19.97
CA ASP A 111 45.39 -14.63 -20.62
C ASP A 111 43.91 -14.79 -21.04
N LYS A 112 43.70 -15.31 -22.26
CA LYS A 112 42.38 -15.32 -22.93
C LYS A 112 41.42 -16.33 -22.28
N GLU A 113 41.98 -17.41 -21.74
CA GLU A 113 41.27 -18.50 -21.07
C GLU A 113 40.81 -18.08 -19.66
N GLU A 114 41.66 -17.37 -18.91
CA GLU A 114 41.29 -16.79 -17.60
C GLU A 114 40.18 -15.73 -17.75
N LYS A 115 40.21 -14.94 -18.83
CA LYS A 115 39.13 -13.99 -19.15
C LYS A 115 37.80 -14.68 -19.39
N GLU A 116 37.80 -15.77 -20.13
CA GLU A 116 36.59 -16.53 -20.44
C GLU A 116 36.00 -17.19 -19.19
N ILE A 117 36.84 -17.81 -18.36
CA ILE A 117 36.42 -18.43 -17.09
C ILE A 117 35.85 -17.37 -16.14
N PHE A 118 36.57 -16.26 -15.92
CA PHE A 118 36.12 -15.18 -15.04
C PHE A 118 34.82 -14.52 -15.51
N THR A 119 34.67 -14.30 -16.82
CA THR A 119 33.44 -13.73 -17.40
C THR A 119 32.26 -14.67 -17.22
N ASN A 120 32.46 -15.97 -17.44
CA ASN A 120 31.41 -16.98 -17.26
C ASN A 120 31.00 -17.15 -15.80
N GLU A 121 31.94 -17.12 -14.85
CA GLU A 121 31.64 -17.13 -13.40
C GLU A 121 30.82 -15.90 -12.99
N LEU A 122 31.20 -14.70 -13.45
CA LEU A 122 30.45 -13.48 -13.15
C LEU A 122 29.07 -13.46 -13.79
N LEU A 123 28.92 -13.96 -15.02
CA LEU A 123 27.63 -14.06 -15.69
C LEU A 123 26.70 -15.01 -14.94
N THR A 124 27.17 -16.20 -14.57
CA THR A 124 26.37 -17.18 -13.81
C THR A 124 25.95 -16.64 -12.45
N MET A 125 26.86 -16.02 -11.69
CA MET A 125 26.51 -15.37 -10.42
C MET A 125 25.45 -14.27 -10.60
N THR A 126 25.51 -13.53 -11.71
CA THR A 126 24.59 -12.43 -11.99
C THR A 126 23.21 -12.92 -12.42
N GLU A 127 23.15 -14.00 -13.21
CA GLU A 127 21.91 -14.65 -13.62
C GLU A 127 21.18 -15.28 -12.43
N ASP A 128 21.92 -15.96 -11.54
CA ASP A 128 21.39 -16.53 -10.30
C ASP A 128 20.83 -15.44 -9.39
N TYR A 129 21.56 -14.33 -9.22
CA TYR A 129 21.10 -13.18 -8.46
C TYR A 129 19.83 -12.55 -9.05
N LEU A 130 19.75 -12.44 -10.39
CA LEU A 130 18.56 -11.95 -11.10
C LEU A 130 17.36 -12.87 -10.89
N ALA A 131 17.56 -14.18 -10.90
CA ALA A 131 16.51 -15.17 -10.68
C ALA A 131 15.96 -15.10 -9.25
N GLU A 132 16.83 -14.96 -8.24
CA GLU A 132 16.41 -14.74 -6.86
C GLU A 132 15.65 -13.43 -6.69
N LEU A 133 16.15 -12.33 -7.27
CA LEU A 133 15.47 -11.03 -7.27
C LEU A 133 14.06 -11.12 -7.87
N LYS A 134 13.90 -11.81 -9.01
CA LYS A 134 12.58 -12.02 -9.62
C LYS A 134 11.63 -12.74 -8.67
N LYS A 135 12.07 -13.82 -8.00
CA LYS A 135 11.26 -14.53 -7.00
C LYS A 135 10.83 -13.62 -5.83
N VAL A 136 11.76 -12.82 -5.31
CA VAL A 136 11.46 -11.87 -4.21
C VAL A 136 10.46 -10.80 -4.65
N ILE A 137 10.62 -10.25 -5.85
CA ILE A 137 9.70 -9.24 -6.39
C ILE A 137 8.31 -9.84 -6.61
N ASP A 138 8.20 -10.99 -7.26
CA ASP A 138 6.92 -11.62 -7.59
C ASP A 138 6.16 -12.04 -6.32
N SER A 139 6.84 -12.61 -5.33
CA SER A 139 6.23 -12.92 -4.02
C SER A 139 5.72 -11.66 -3.32
N LYS A 140 6.46 -10.55 -3.38
CA LYS A 140 6.04 -9.29 -2.77
C LYS A 140 4.84 -8.67 -3.48
N VAL A 141 4.82 -8.68 -4.81
CA VAL A 141 3.69 -8.21 -5.62
C VAL A 141 2.42 -9.02 -5.31
N GLY A 142 2.52 -10.35 -5.25
CA GLY A 142 1.40 -11.23 -4.89
C GLY A 142 0.83 -10.92 -3.50
N SER A 143 1.70 -10.76 -2.49
CA SER A 143 1.30 -10.45 -1.10
C SER A 143 0.56 -9.13 -0.94
N VAL A 144 0.86 -8.14 -1.78
CA VAL A 144 0.18 -6.83 -1.78
C VAL A 144 -1.22 -6.94 -2.38
N SER A 145 -1.46 -7.85 -3.32
CA SER A 145 -2.77 -8.00 -3.99
C SER A 145 -3.86 -8.61 -3.09
N ILE A 146 -3.51 -9.63 -2.29
CA ILE A 146 -4.45 -10.46 -1.52
C ILE A 146 -5.03 -9.72 -0.29
N LYS A 147 -4.32 -8.77 0.32
CA LYS A 147 -4.74 -8.16 1.60
C LYS A 147 -5.80 -7.07 1.44
N TRP A 148 -5.84 -6.38 0.31
CA TRP A 148 -6.84 -5.32 0.07
C TRP A 148 -8.23 -5.84 -0.24
N THR A 149 -8.34 -7.05 -0.80
CA THR A 149 -9.65 -7.64 -1.08
C THR A 149 -10.42 -7.96 0.21
N HIS A 150 -9.71 -8.21 1.31
CA HIS A 150 -10.31 -8.42 2.64
C HIS A 150 -10.93 -7.13 3.20
N PHE A 151 -10.20 -6.01 3.24
CA PHE A 151 -10.72 -4.73 3.71
C PHE A 151 -11.98 -4.28 2.94
N LEU A 152 -11.94 -4.38 1.61
CA LEU A 152 -13.10 -4.06 0.76
C LEU A 152 -14.30 -4.96 1.07
N ARG A 153 -14.05 -6.23 1.40
CA ARG A 153 -15.10 -7.18 1.73
C ARG A 153 -15.73 -6.90 3.09
N VAL A 154 -14.94 -6.48 4.08
CA VAL A 154 -15.42 -6.20 5.44
C VAL A 154 -16.24 -4.90 5.47
N PHE A 155 -15.76 -3.83 4.83
CA PHE A 155 -16.36 -2.50 4.96
C PHE A 155 -17.27 -2.07 3.81
N LEU A 156 -17.11 -2.61 2.59
CA LEU A 156 -17.90 -2.17 1.42
C LEU A 156 -18.98 -3.17 0.96
N LYS A 157 -18.86 -4.48 1.24
CA LYS A 157 -19.97 -5.42 0.95
C LYS A 157 -21.26 -5.14 1.73
N PRO A 158 -21.24 -4.74 3.02
CA PRO A 158 -22.47 -4.47 3.77
C PRO A 158 -23.30 -3.33 3.18
N ILE A 159 -22.67 -2.44 2.39
CA ILE A 159 -23.35 -1.31 1.74
C ILE A 159 -24.36 -1.80 0.69
N HIS A 160 -24.16 -2.96 0.07
CA HIS A 160 -25.13 -3.52 -0.89
C HIS A 160 -26.34 -4.21 -0.22
N SER A 161 -26.22 -4.67 1.04
CA SER A 161 -27.33 -5.37 1.71
C SER A 161 -28.24 -4.44 2.51
N ARG A 162 -27.80 -3.22 2.86
CA ARG A 162 -28.62 -2.23 3.59
C ARG A 162 -29.44 -1.29 2.69
N VAL A 163 -29.35 -1.43 1.37
CA VAL A 163 -30.08 -0.59 0.39
C VAL A 163 -31.33 -1.32 -0.17
N VAL A 164 -31.59 -2.57 0.26
CA VAL A 164 -32.73 -3.39 -0.19
C VAL A 164 -33.51 -3.98 1.00
N SER A 165 -33.65 -3.22 2.08
CA SER A 165 -34.57 -3.54 3.19
C SER A 165 -35.47 -2.36 3.49
#